data_AF-A0A2V5PDA6-F1
#
_entry.id   AF-A0A2V5PDA6-F1
#
_cell.length_a   1.000
_cell.length_b   1.000
_cell.length_c   1.000
_cell.angle_alpha   90.00
_cell.angle_beta   90.00
_cell.angle_gamma   90.00
#
_symmetry.space_group_name_H-M   'P 1'
#
loop_
_entity.id
_entity.type
_entity.pdbx_description
1 polymer ?
#
loop_
_entity_poly.entity_id
_entity_poly.type
_entity_poly.pdbx_seq_one_letter_code
_entity_poly.pdbx_strand_id
1 'polypeptide(L)'
;MAAPFGARWEMGLPSQPVTLSAAQLDDLNRQLGSLRHDINNNLSLIIAAAELIRHKPQMAERMMATLAEQPPKIIQSLNKFSAEFERALGITRS
;
A
#
# COMPACT_ATOMS: atom_id res chain seq x y z
N MET A 1 12.60 -3.91 -19.07
CA MET A 1 13.75 -3.89 -18.15
C MET A 1 13.19 -3.59 -16.76
N ALA A 2 13.03 -4.62 -15.91
CA ALA A 2 12.41 -4.49 -14.59
C ALA A 2 13.46 -4.00 -13.59
N ALA A 3 13.14 -2.93 -12.84
CA ALA A 3 14.05 -2.43 -11.80
C ALA A 3 14.17 -3.47 -10.67
N PRO A 4 15.39 -3.76 -10.18
CA PRO A 4 15.59 -4.72 -9.11
C PRO A 4 15.08 -4.14 -7.78
N PHE A 5 14.46 -4.99 -6.97
CA PHE A 5 14.19 -4.69 -5.56
C PHE A 5 15.51 -4.32 -4.86
N GLY A 6 15.71 -3.04 -4.52
CA GLY A 6 16.90 -2.63 -3.75
C GLY A 6 17.53 -1.28 -4.10
N ALA A 7 16.83 -0.35 -4.75
CA ALA A 7 17.31 1.04 -4.76
C ALA A 7 17.24 1.59 -3.31
N ARG A 8 18.40 1.76 -2.68
CA ARG A 8 18.56 2.53 -1.44
C ARG A 8 18.36 3.99 -1.84
N TRP A 9 17.12 4.46 -1.75
CA TRP A 9 16.81 5.87 -1.84
C TRP A 9 17.52 6.57 -0.67
N GLU A 10 18.34 7.58 -0.94
CA GLU A 10 18.85 8.46 0.10
C GLU A 10 17.67 9.23 0.68
N MET A 11 17.12 8.70 1.77
CA MET A 11 16.06 9.32 2.53
C MET A 11 16.66 10.54 3.25
N GLY A 12 16.24 11.74 2.84
CA GLY A 12 16.49 12.94 3.62
C GLY A 12 15.72 12.84 4.93
N LEU A 13 16.43 12.50 6.00
CA LEU A 13 15.85 12.45 7.35
C LEU A 13 15.87 13.86 7.97
N PRO A 14 14.86 14.21 8.78
CA PRO A 14 14.86 15.47 9.49
C PRO A 14 16.06 15.56 10.45
N SER A 15 16.74 16.71 10.45
CA SER A 15 17.91 16.97 11.31
C SER A 15 17.54 17.49 12.70
N GLN A 16 16.25 17.71 12.95
CA GLN A 16 15.68 18.21 14.20
C GLN A 16 14.49 17.34 14.63
N PRO A 17 14.14 17.31 15.92
CA PRO A 17 12.96 16.59 16.39
C PRO A 17 11.70 17.05 15.66
N VAL A 18 10.92 16.08 15.15
CA VAL A 18 9.62 16.36 14.55
C VAL A 18 8.56 16.23 15.63
N THR A 19 7.80 17.30 15.84
CA THR A 19 6.68 17.32 16.79
C THR A 19 5.38 17.36 16.02
N LEU A 20 4.52 16.37 16.25
CA LEU A 20 3.16 16.34 15.73
C LEU A 20 2.20 16.79 16.82
N SER A 21 1.24 17.64 16.45
CA SER A 21 0.07 17.91 17.30
C SER A 21 -0.80 16.66 17.45
N ALA A 22 -1.60 16.59 18.51
CA ALA A 22 -2.55 15.50 18.71
C ALA A 22 -3.52 15.34 17.51
N ALA A 23 -3.92 16.45 16.88
CA ALA A 23 -4.78 16.42 15.70
C ALA A 23 -4.08 15.81 14.48
N GLN A 24 -2.80 16.13 14.25
CA GLN A 24 -2.00 15.52 13.18
C GLN A 24 -1.78 14.03 13.42
N LEU A 25 -1.58 13.62 14.68
CA LEU A 25 -1.44 12.21 15.04
C LEU A 25 -2.75 11.43 14.83
N ASP A 26 -3.90 11.99 15.20
CA ASP A 26 -5.21 11.38 14.94
C ASP A 26 -5.46 11.20 13.44
N ASP A 27 -5.19 12.23 12.64
CA ASP A 27 -5.34 12.15 11.19
C ASP A 27 -4.44 11.08 10.57
N LEU A 28 -3.16 11.05 10.94
CA LEU A 28 -2.22 10.02 10.46
C LEU A 28 -2.67 8.60 10.85
N ASN A 29 -3.21 8.42 12.05
CA ASN A 29 -3.74 7.13 12.51
C ASN A 29 -5.01 6.72 11.75
N ARG A 30 -5.90 7.66 11.41
CA ARG A 30 -7.08 7.41 10.56
C ARG A 30 -6.68 7.01 9.15
N GLN A 31 -5.68 7.68 8.58
CA GLN A 31 -5.14 7.34 7.27
C GLN A 31 -4.52 5.92 7.28
N LEU A 32 -3.80 5.55 8.36
CA LEU A 32 -3.29 4.20 8.55
C LEU A 32 -4.40 3.15 8.67
N GLY A 33 -5.47 3.46 9.40
CA GLY A 33 -6.66 2.61 9.47
C GLY A 33 -7.30 2.38 8.11
N SER A 34 -7.42 3.44 7.31
CA SER A 34 -7.95 3.38 5.94
C SER A 34 -7.05 2.53 5.02
N LEU A 35 -5.73 2.71 5.09
CA LEU A 35 -4.78 1.89 4.34
C LEU A 35 -4.93 0.40 4.68
N ARG A 36 -4.98 0.05 5.97
CA ARG A 36 -5.14 -1.35 6.40
C ARG A 36 -6.44 -1.95 5.86
N HIS A 37 -7.53 -1.19 5.91
CA HIS A 37 -8.81 -1.62 5.36
C HIS A 37 -8.71 -1.89 3.84
N ASP A 38 -8.14 -0.94 3.09
CA ASP A 38 -8.01 -1.07 1.63
C ASP A 38 -7.13 -2.26 1.23
N ILE A 39 -5.99 -2.45 1.91
CA ILE A 39 -5.12 -3.61 1.71
C ILE A 39 -5.88 -4.91 1.99
N ASN A 40 -6.54 -5.00 3.15
CA ASN A 40 -7.27 -6.22 3.54
C ASN A 40 -8.38 -6.55 2.54
N ASN A 41 -9.14 -5.55 2.08
CA ASN A 41 -10.19 -5.75 1.09
C ASN A 41 -9.64 -6.32 -0.24
N ASN A 42 -8.55 -5.75 -0.76
CA ASN A 42 -7.90 -6.24 -1.98
C ASN A 42 -7.31 -7.66 -1.78
N LEU A 43 -6.70 -7.95 -0.62
CA LEU A 43 -6.18 -9.28 -0.31
C LEU A 43 -7.29 -10.32 -0.23
N SER A 44 -8.44 -9.99 0.37
CA SER A 44 -9.60 -10.89 0.39
C SER A 44 -10.08 -11.24 -1.00
N LEU A 45 -10.10 -10.29 -1.95
CA LEU A 45 -10.46 -10.56 -3.35
C LEU A 45 -9.44 -11.46 -4.05
N ILE A 46 -8.14 -11.27 -3.80
CA ILE A 46 -7.07 -12.13 -4.33
C ILE A 46 -7.24 -13.56 -3.82
N ILE A 47 -7.44 -13.73 -2.51
CA ILE A 47 -7.62 -15.04 -1.87
C ILE A 47 -8.85 -15.73 -2.43
N ALA A 48 -10.00 -15.04 -2.49
CA ALA A 48 -11.22 -15.60 -3.05
C ALA A 48 -11.07 -16.01 -4.52
N ALA A 49 -10.40 -15.20 -5.34
CA ALA A 49 -10.09 -15.54 -6.72
C ALA A 49 -9.21 -16.79 -6.81
N ALA A 50 -8.14 -16.88 -6.02
CA ALA A 50 -7.26 -18.04 -5.99
C ALA A 50 -7.99 -19.33 -5.55
N GLU A 51 -8.84 -19.24 -4.53
CA GLU A 51 -9.66 -20.36 -4.06
C GLU A 51 -10.67 -20.82 -5.12
N LEU A 52 -11.33 -19.87 -5.81
CA LEU A 52 -12.24 -20.19 -6.90
C LEU A 52 -11.54 -20.89 -8.06
N ILE A 53 -10.33 -20.47 -8.44
CA ILE A 53 -9.54 -21.15 -9.48
C ILE A 53 -9.19 -22.57 -9.03
N ARG A 54 -8.78 -22.75 -7.77
CA ARG A 54 -8.41 -24.05 -7.20
C ARG A 54 -9.58 -25.04 -7.22
N HIS A 55 -10.79 -24.58 -6.93
CA HIS A 55 -11.99 -25.43 -6.88
C HIS A 55 -12.74 -25.53 -8.21
N LYS A 56 -12.61 -24.52 -9.08
CA LYS A 56 -13.29 -24.42 -10.37
C LYS A 56 -12.31 -23.88 -11.43
N PRO A 57 -11.39 -24.70 -11.94
CA PRO A 57 -10.36 -24.28 -12.89
C PRO A 57 -10.90 -23.59 -14.16
N GLN A 58 -12.13 -23.92 -14.57
CA GLN A 58 -12.83 -23.27 -15.69
C GLN A 58 -13.10 -21.77 -15.47
N MET A 59 -12.95 -21.26 -14.25
CA MET A 59 -13.08 -19.84 -13.91
C MET A 59 -11.73 -19.09 -13.97
N ALA A 60 -10.62 -19.77 -14.27
CA ALA A 60 -9.27 -19.20 -14.27
C ALA A 60 -9.16 -17.92 -15.08
N GLU A 61 -9.59 -17.94 -16.34
CA GLU A 61 -9.48 -16.79 -17.23
C GLU A 61 -10.22 -15.57 -16.70
N ARG A 62 -11.45 -15.77 -16.16
CA ARG A 62 -12.24 -14.70 -15.54
C ARG A 62 -11.58 -14.15 -14.27
N MET A 63 -11.00 -15.02 -13.44
CA MET A 63 -10.41 -14.62 -12.16
C MET A 63 -9.00 -14.03 -12.30
N MET A 64 -8.29 -14.32 -13.40
CA MET A 64 -6.98 -13.72 -13.67
C MET A 64 -7.05 -12.20 -13.76
N ALA A 65 -8.14 -11.63 -14.30
CA ALA A 65 -8.35 -10.19 -14.32
C ALA A 65 -8.36 -9.61 -12.89
N THR A 66 -9.12 -10.21 -11.97
CA THR A 66 -9.15 -9.80 -10.56
C THR A 66 -7.78 -9.86 -9.91
N LEU A 67 -7.03 -10.97 -10.15
CA LEU A 67 -5.68 -11.17 -9.60
C LEU A 67 -4.67 -10.15 -10.14
N ALA A 68 -4.78 -9.75 -11.41
CA ALA A 68 -3.90 -8.76 -12.01
C ALA A 68 -4.20 -7.33 -11.54
N GLU A 69 -5.47 -7.02 -11.24
CA GLU A 69 -5.90 -5.66 -10.88
C GLU A 69 -5.67 -5.28 -9.41
N GLN A 70 -5.74 -6.25 -8.48
CA GLN A 70 -5.67 -5.93 -7.04
C GLN A 70 -4.26 -5.47 -6.59
N PRO A 71 -3.13 -6.07 -7.03
CA PRO A 71 -1.80 -5.65 -6.57
C PRO A 71 -1.47 -4.19 -6.90
N PRO A 72 -1.76 -3.66 -8.11
CA PRO A 72 -1.59 -2.22 -8.37
C PRO A 72 -2.39 -1.31 -7.43
N LYS A 73 -3.63 -1.69 -7.05
CA LYS A 73 -4.47 -0.92 -6.11
C LYS A 73 -3.88 -0.90 -4.69
N ILE A 74 -3.31 -2.02 -4.25
CA ILE A 74 -2.57 -2.13 -2.99
C ILE A 74 -1.37 -1.17 -3.01
N ILE A 75 -0.56 -1.23 -4.07
CA ILE A 75 0.63 -0.38 -4.22
C ILE A 75 0.23 1.11 -4.24
N GLN A 76 -0.83 1.47 -4.95
CA GLN A 76 -1.33 2.84 -4.99
C GLN A 76 -1.75 3.34 -3.61
N SER A 77 -2.49 2.53 -2.85
CA SER A 77 -2.93 2.87 -1.49
C SER A 77 -1.75 3.05 -0.55
N LEU A 78 -0.77 2.14 -0.63
CA LEU A 78 0.47 2.21 0.13
C LEU A 78 1.26 3.47 -0.20
N ASN A 79 1.49 3.75 -1.49
CA ASN A 79 2.22 4.95 -1.93
C ASN A 79 1.55 6.24 -1.47
N LYS A 80 0.20 6.30 -1.52
CA LYS A 80 -0.56 7.45 -1.02
C LYS A 80 -0.30 7.68 0.46
N PHE A 81 -0.45 6.64 1.29
CA PHE A 81 -0.18 6.75 2.72
C PHE A 81 1.29 7.09 3.01
N SER A 82 2.23 6.44 2.32
CA SER A 82 3.66 6.70 2.49
C SER A 82 4.01 8.17 2.22
N ALA A 83 3.42 8.78 1.19
CA ALA A 83 3.64 10.20 0.90
C ALA A 83 3.12 11.13 2.01
N GLU A 84 1.96 10.82 2.58
CA GLU A 84 1.40 11.60 3.71
C GLU A 84 2.20 11.38 5.00
N PHE A 85 2.61 10.14 5.28
CA PHE A 85 3.46 9.79 6.40
C PHE A 85 4.83 10.49 6.33
N GLU A 86 5.48 10.43 5.17
CA GLU A 86 6.77 11.08 4.94
C GLU A 86 6.64 12.60 5.08
N ARG A 87 5.58 13.20 4.51
CA ARG A 87 5.29 14.63 4.68
C ARG A 87 5.08 15.02 6.14
N ALA A 88 4.29 14.25 6.89
CA ALA A 88 4.05 14.51 8.31
C ALA A 88 5.34 14.45 9.13
N LEU A 89 6.27 13.59 8.74
CA LEU A 89 7.56 13.42 9.40
C LEU A 89 8.69 14.29 8.81
N GLY A 90 8.41 15.17 7.84
CA GLY A 90 9.44 15.96 7.17
C GLY A 90 10.52 15.12 6.48
N ILE A 91 10.18 13.90 6.06
CA ILE A 91 11.06 13.00 5.33
C ILE A 91 10.94 13.35 3.84
N THR A 92 12.07 13.59 3.18
CA THR A 92 12.12 13.87 1.74
C THR A 92 12.74 12.71 0.99
N ARG A 93 12.10 12.24 -0.09
CA ARG A 93 12.74 11.34 -1.06
C ARG A 93 13.50 12.17 -2.09
N SER A 94 14.82 11.94 -2.18
CA SER A 94 15.70 12.46 -3.23
C SER A 94 15.63 11.57 -4.47
#